data_AF-A0A435FT73-F1
#
_entry.id   AF-A0A435FT73-F1
#
_cell.length_a   1.000
_cell.length_b   1.000
_cell.length_c   1.000
_cell.angle_alpha   90.00
_cell.angle_beta   90.00
_cell.angle_gamma   90.00
#
_symmetry.space_group_name_H-M   'P 1'
#
loop_
_entity.id
_entity.type
_entity.pdbx_description
1 polymer ?
#
loop_
_entity_poly.entity_id
_entity_poly.type
_entity_poly.pdbx_seq_one_letter_code
_entity_poly.pdbx_strand_id
1 'polypeptide(L)'
;MKFWTMLCAVAVSTALMQHPADAGDNVGVRQFPAPSKERGIDFDVTVWYPAQPGGEMVISGDTALFAGTAAMRDAPIAGGKFPLILLSHGAGLAGTPHALSWIATPLARQGFVVAAPTHPGNTGKNRSAAETMKLWLRPADLTA
;
A
#
# COMPACT_ATOMS: atom_id res chain seq x y z
N MET A 1 -25.45 -43.55 -30.59
CA MET A 1 -25.04 -42.19 -30.20
C MET A 1 -25.75 -41.81 -28.91
N LYS A 2 -25.11 -41.93 -27.75
CA LYS A 2 -25.56 -41.37 -26.46
C LYS A 2 -24.37 -41.38 -25.49
N PHE A 3 -23.42 -40.48 -25.77
CA PHE A 3 -22.34 -40.11 -24.85
C PHE A 3 -22.81 -38.87 -24.08
N TRP A 4 -23.47 -39.05 -22.93
CA TRP A 4 -23.66 -37.95 -21.98
C TRP A 4 -23.99 -38.48 -20.58
N THR A 5 -22.95 -38.91 -19.85
CA THR A 5 -23.04 -39.08 -18.39
C THR A 5 -21.63 -39.04 -17.82
N MET A 6 -20.99 -37.87 -17.84
CA MET A 6 -19.83 -37.62 -16.98
C MET A 6 -19.55 -36.12 -16.83
N LEU A 7 -20.34 -35.43 -16.00
CA LEU A 7 -20.00 -34.08 -15.55
C LEU A 7 -20.60 -33.81 -14.16
N CYS A 8 -20.04 -34.43 -13.12
CA CYS A 8 -20.47 -34.15 -11.74
C CYS A 8 -19.41 -34.32 -10.64
N ALA A 9 -18.12 -34.50 -10.95
CA ALA A 9 -17.11 -34.64 -9.90
C ALA A 9 -15.94 -33.69 -10.13
N VAL A 10 -15.54 -32.99 -9.07
CA VAL A 10 -14.42 -32.03 -8.95
C VAL A 10 -14.76 -30.56 -9.27
N ALA A 11 -15.70 -30.00 -8.52
CA ALA A 11 -15.78 -28.56 -8.26
C ALA A 11 -15.75 -28.25 -6.75
N VAL A 12 -15.03 -29.05 -5.98
CA VAL A 12 -14.93 -28.93 -4.52
C VAL A 12 -13.47 -29.11 -4.13
N SER A 13 -12.68 -28.02 -4.07
CA SER A 13 -11.42 -27.97 -3.28
C SER A 13 -10.71 -26.61 -3.25
N THR A 14 -11.15 -25.57 -3.97
CA THR A 14 -10.55 -24.22 -3.84
C THR A 14 -11.34 -23.27 -2.93
N ALA A 15 -12.10 -23.80 -1.98
CA ALA A 15 -12.44 -23.04 -0.78
C ALA A 15 -11.22 -23.05 0.15
N LEU A 16 -10.14 -22.36 -0.27
CA LEU A 16 -9.17 -21.85 0.68
C LEU A 16 -9.99 -21.11 1.73
N MET A 17 -9.85 -21.50 2.99
CA MET A 17 -10.43 -20.77 4.11
C MET A 17 -9.96 -19.31 4.00
N GLN A 18 -10.78 -18.46 3.39
CA GLN A 18 -10.74 -17.03 3.59
C GLN A 18 -11.22 -16.87 5.02
N HIS A 19 -10.32 -17.03 5.99
CA HIS A 19 -10.56 -16.41 7.28
C HIS A 19 -10.76 -14.94 6.96
N PRO A 20 -11.95 -14.36 7.21
CA PRO A 20 -12.07 -12.92 7.16
C PRO A 20 -11.03 -12.43 8.15
N ALA A 21 -9.98 -11.80 7.63
CA ALA A 21 -9.07 -11.09 8.50
C ALA A 21 -9.90 -10.02 9.22
N ASP A 22 -9.60 -9.77 10.49
CA ASP A 22 -10.37 -8.83 11.32
C ASP A 22 -10.09 -7.39 10.86
N ALA A 23 -10.60 -7.04 9.68
CA ALA A 23 -10.56 -5.69 9.15
C ALA A 23 -11.70 -4.92 9.81
N GLY A 24 -11.40 -4.25 10.91
CA GLY A 24 -12.28 -3.22 11.48
C GLY A 24 -12.28 -1.95 10.63
N ASP A 25 -13.12 -0.98 10.99
CA ASP A 25 -13.22 0.32 10.27
C ASP A 25 -11.96 1.19 10.36
N ASN A 26 -11.06 0.84 11.30
CA ASN A 26 -9.84 1.58 11.60
C ASN A 26 -8.71 1.24 10.64
N VAL A 27 -8.07 2.29 10.11
CA VAL A 27 -6.90 2.17 9.25
C VAL A 27 -5.70 2.76 9.96
N GLY A 28 -4.67 1.96 10.15
CA GLY A 28 -3.39 2.41 10.66
C GLY A 28 -2.51 2.95 9.54
N VAL A 29 -1.59 3.86 9.89
CA VAL A 29 -0.52 4.29 8.99
C VAL A 29 0.82 4.33 9.74
N ARG A 30 1.86 3.79 9.11
CA ARG A 30 3.25 3.83 9.62
C ARG A 30 4.21 4.15 8.49
N GLN A 31 5.37 4.70 8.86
CA GLN A 31 6.49 4.89 7.96
C GLN A 31 7.71 4.20 8.55
N PHE A 32 8.47 3.50 7.72
CA PHE A 32 9.74 2.88 8.15
C PHE A 32 10.76 2.90 7.02
N PRO A 33 12.06 2.93 7.34
CA PRO A 33 13.11 2.86 6.33
C PRO A 33 13.20 1.46 5.73
N ALA A 34 13.49 1.39 4.43
CA ALA A 34 13.79 0.18 3.69
C ALA A 34 15.07 0.38 2.84
N PRO A 35 15.94 -0.62 2.75
CA PRO A 35 17.18 -0.50 1.99
C PRO A 35 16.93 -0.63 0.48
N SER A 36 17.61 0.19 -0.32
CA SER A 36 17.71 0.04 -1.78
C SER A 36 19.10 -0.46 -2.16
N LYS A 37 19.20 -1.70 -2.66
CA LYS A 37 20.47 -2.19 -3.23
C LYS A 37 20.85 -1.44 -4.50
N GLU A 38 19.88 -1.17 -5.37
CA GLU A 38 20.09 -0.46 -6.64
C GLU A 38 20.61 0.97 -6.43
N ARG A 39 20.12 1.65 -5.38
CA ARG A 39 20.50 3.04 -5.10
C ARG A 39 21.60 3.19 -4.05
N GLY A 40 21.93 2.13 -3.31
CA GLY A 40 22.90 2.16 -2.22
C GLY A 40 22.51 3.06 -1.04
N ILE A 41 21.22 3.35 -0.87
CA ILE A 41 20.67 4.19 0.21
C ILE A 41 19.40 3.56 0.76
N ASP A 42 19.04 3.96 1.98
CA ASP A 42 17.72 3.68 2.55
C ASP A 42 16.72 4.75 2.10
N PHE A 43 15.45 4.34 1.94
CA PHE A 43 14.33 5.24 1.69
C PHE A 43 13.14 4.85 2.56
N ASP A 44 12.25 5.82 2.82
CA ASP A 44 11.07 5.55 3.62
C ASP A 44 9.96 4.87 2.82
N VAL A 45 9.31 3.86 3.41
CA VAL A 45 8.08 3.25 2.92
C VAL A 45 6.93 3.65 3.85
N THR A 46 5.87 4.21 3.27
CA THR A 46 4.62 4.47 4.00
C THR A 46 3.68 3.29 3.80
N VAL A 47 3.12 2.77 4.88
CA VAL A 47 2.22 1.61 4.87
C VAL A 47 0.91 1.95 5.57
N TRP A 48 -0.19 1.76 4.86
CA TRP A 48 -1.55 1.75 5.39
C TRP A 48 -2.00 0.32 5.59
N TYR A 49 -2.65 0.04 6.71
CA TYR A 49 -3.01 -1.33 7.07
C TYR A 49 -4.30 -1.39 7.90
N PRO A 50 -5.02 -2.52 7.91
CA PRO A 50 -6.14 -2.75 8.82
C PRO A 50 -5.63 -2.73 10.26
N ALA A 51 -6.25 -1.92 11.12
CA ALA A 51 -5.76 -1.67 12.47
C ALA A 51 -6.81 -1.94 13.54
N GLN A 52 -6.34 -2.27 14.74
CA GLN A 52 -7.13 -2.21 15.96
C GLN A 52 -7.28 -0.75 16.43
N PRO A 53 -8.26 -0.45 17.30
CA PRO A 53 -8.36 0.86 17.94
C PRO A 53 -7.05 1.26 18.65
N GLY A 54 -6.68 2.53 18.54
CA GLY A 54 -5.46 3.11 19.13
C GLY A 54 -4.71 4.00 18.14
N GLY A 55 -3.51 4.44 18.55
CA GLY A 55 -2.73 5.39 17.75
C GLY A 55 -3.24 6.82 17.83
N GLU A 56 -2.66 7.69 17.00
CA GLU A 56 -3.00 9.11 16.91
C GLU A 56 -3.79 9.37 15.62
N MET A 57 -4.93 10.06 15.70
CA MET A 57 -5.66 10.45 14.49
C MET A 57 -4.84 11.46 13.69
N VAL A 58 -4.65 11.19 12.40
CA VAL A 58 -3.95 12.07 11.46
C VAL A 58 -4.72 12.20 10.16
N ILE A 59 -4.58 13.34 9.50
CA ILE A 59 -5.03 13.51 8.11
C ILE A 59 -3.82 13.30 7.20
N SER A 60 -3.67 12.09 6.66
CA SER A 60 -2.54 11.72 5.82
C SER A 60 -2.67 12.34 4.43
N GLY A 61 -1.62 13.02 3.95
CA GLY A 61 -1.60 13.57 2.58
C GLY A 61 -2.29 14.90 2.38
N ASP A 62 -2.73 15.57 3.45
CA ASP A 62 -3.38 16.87 3.34
C ASP A 62 -2.39 17.95 2.91
N THR A 63 -2.67 18.57 1.78
CA THR A 63 -1.82 19.62 1.20
C THR A 63 -2.70 20.61 0.42
N ALA A 64 -2.11 21.73 -0.04
CA ALA A 64 -2.80 22.65 -0.93
C ALA A 64 -3.24 22.01 -2.27
N LEU A 65 -2.71 20.83 -2.64
CA LEU A 65 -2.97 20.16 -3.91
C LEU A 65 -3.86 18.92 -3.78
N PHE A 66 -3.98 18.34 -2.58
CA PHE A 66 -4.71 17.11 -2.33
C PHE A 66 -5.45 17.17 -1.00
N ALA A 67 -6.70 16.71 -1.00
CA ALA A 67 -7.43 16.44 0.23
C ALA A 67 -6.83 15.20 0.90
N GLY A 68 -6.38 15.36 2.14
CA GLY A 68 -5.88 14.23 2.90
C GLY A 68 -6.98 13.28 3.36
N THR A 69 -6.58 12.12 3.87
CA THR A 69 -7.51 11.08 4.35
C THR A 69 -7.16 10.68 5.77
N ALA A 70 -8.20 10.58 6.61
CA ALA A 70 -8.06 10.22 8.02
C ALA A 70 -7.52 8.80 8.19
N ALA A 71 -6.49 8.65 9.02
CA ALA A 71 -5.91 7.39 9.44
C ALA A 71 -5.41 7.50 10.89
N MET A 72 -5.00 6.37 11.47
CA MET A 72 -4.49 6.29 12.83
C MET A 72 -2.98 6.01 12.80
N ARG A 73 -2.16 7.03 13.01
CA ARG A 73 -0.71 6.89 13.06
C ARG A 73 -0.32 5.93 14.18
N ASP A 74 0.54 4.96 13.85
CA ASP A 74 1.10 3.97 14.78
C ASP A 74 0.07 3.06 15.48
N ALA A 75 -1.18 3.03 15.04
CA ALA A 75 -2.21 2.15 15.60
C ALA A 75 -1.79 0.67 15.58
N PRO A 76 -2.19 -0.16 16.56
CA PRO A 76 -1.84 -1.58 16.56
C PRO A 76 -2.39 -2.27 15.30
N ILE A 77 -1.58 -3.11 14.65
CA ILE A 77 -1.98 -3.84 13.43
C ILE A 77 -3.06 -4.87 13.80
N ALA A 78 -4.10 -5.00 12.97
CA ALA A 78 -5.12 -6.02 13.16
C ALA A 78 -4.58 -7.44 12.95
N GLY A 79 -5.21 -8.43 13.58
CA GLY A 79 -4.83 -9.82 13.43
C GLY A 79 -5.29 -10.39 12.09
N GLY A 80 -4.41 -11.14 11.40
CA GLY A 80 -4.78 -11.86 10.18
C GLY A 80 -3.68 -11.86 9.12
N LYS A 81 -4.01 -12.40 7.95
CA LYS A 81 -3.19 -12.28 6.73
C LYS A 81 -3.93 -11.39 5.76
N PHE A 82 -3.24 -10.36 5.27
CA PHE A 82 -3.80 -9.37 4.37
C PHE A 82 -3.05 -9.41 3.04
N PRO A 83 -3.74 -9.37 1.89
CA PRO A 83 -3.09 -9.16 0.60
C PRO A 83 -2.35 -7.82 0.56
N LEU A 84 -1.19 -7.79 -0.11
CA LEU A 84 -0.36 -6.60 -0.28
C LEU A 84 -0.66 -5.91 -1.60
N ILE A 85 -0.87 -4.60 -1.56
CA ILE A 85 -0.89 -3.71 -2.73
C ILE A 85 0.31 -2.77 -2.63
N LEU A 86 1.08 -2.70 -3.71
CA LEU A 86 2.17 -1.75 -3.87
C LEU A 86 1.73 -0.58 -4.74
N LEU A 87 1.90 0.64 -4.24
CA LEU A 87 1.59 1.87 -4.98
C LEU A 87 2.86 2.68 -5.24
N SER A 88 2.90 3.31 -6.41
CA SER A 88 4.01 4.15 -6.86
C SER A 88 3.46 5.56 -7.10
N HIS A 89 3.97 6.56 -6.38
CA HIS A 89 3.42 7.92 -6.43
C HIS A 89 3.75 8.68 -7.73
N GLY A 90 3.15 9.84 -7.99
CA GLY A 90 3.59 10.71 -9.10
C GLY A 90 4.99 11.30 -8.86
N ALA A 91 5.53 12.05 -9.81
CA ALA A 91 6.66 12.94 -9.52
C ALA A 91 6.15 14.35 -9.20
N GLY A 92 7.01 15.25 -8.72
CA GLY A 92 6.64 16.66 -8.57
C GLY A 92 6.44 17.10 -7.12
N LEU A 93 5.91 18.31 -6.93
CA LEU A 93 5.61 18.87 -5.60
C LEU A 93 4.69 17.98 -4.79
N ALA A 94 3.78 17.32 -5.47
CA ALA A 94 2.73 16.49 -4.92
C ALA A 94 3.06 14.98 -5.05
N GLY A 95 4.23 14.64 -5.58
CA GLY A 95 4.69 13.26 -5.74
C GLY A 95 5.20 12.71 -4.41
N THR A 96 4.34 12.43 -3.46
CA THR A 96 4.72 11.81 -2.18
C THR A 96 3.89 10.54 -1.93
N PRO A 97 4.37 9.58 -1.13
CA PRO A 97 3.54 8.45 -0.72
C PRO A 97 2.21 8.91 -0.10
N HIS A 98 2.27 9.92 0.76
CA HIS A 98 1.09 10.45 1.45
C HIS A 98 0.04 11.04 0.51
N ALA A 99 0.41 11.57 -0.67
CA ALA A 99 -0.54 12.04 -1.67
C ALA A 99 -1.45 10.91 -2.22
N LEU A 100 -1.09 9.65 -1.98
CA LEU A 100 -1.91 8.48 -2.33
C LEU A 100 -2.86 8.05 -1.20
N SER A 101 -2.93 8.79 -0.09
CA SER A 101 -3.74 8.40 1.08
C SER A 101 -5.23 8.20 0.76
N TRP A 102 -5.75 8.97 -0.21
CA TRP A 102 -7.15 8.91 -0.67
C TRP A 102 -7.53 7.56 -1.29
N ILE A 103 -6.56 6.82 -1.86
CA ILE A 103 -6.78 5.47 -2.36
C ILE A 103 -6.22 4.40 -1.42
N ALA A 104 -5.09 4.67 -0.76
CA ALA A 104 -4.46 3.73 0.15
C ALA A 104 -5.30 3.45 1.40
N THR A 105 -5.91 4.48 1.98
CA THR A 105 -6.72 4.33 3.20
C THR A 105 -7.98 3.51 2.94
N PRO A 106 -8.81 3.78 1.91
CA PRO A 106 -9.97 2.94 1.63
C PRO A 106 -9.60 1.49 1.28
N LEU A 107 -8.51 1.26 0.54
CA LEU A 107 -8.03 -0.09 0.28
C LEU A 107 -7.62 -0.79 1.57
N ALA A 108 -6.93 -0.09 2.48
CA ALA A 108 -6.58 -0.66 3.78
C ALA A 108 -7.83 -0.98 4.62
N ARG A 109 -8.85 -0.14 4.59
CA ARG A 109 -10.15 -0.43 5.24
C ARG A 109 -10.81 -1.69 4.67
N GLN A 110 -10.56 -2.02 3.41
CA GLN A 110 -11.06 -3.24 2.75
C GLN A 110 -10.21 -4.50 3.04
N GLY A 111 -9.27 -4.43 3.99
CA GLY A 111 -8.47 -5.58 4.38
C GLY A 111 -7.18 -5.77 3.56
N PHE A 112 -6.69 -4.74 2.89
CA PHE A 112 -5.38 -4.79 2.21
C PHE A 112 -4.30 -4.15 3.08
N VAL A 113 -3.07 -4.67 3.03
CA VAL A 113 -1.91 -3.86 3.39
C VAL A 113 -1.50 -3.10 2.14
N VAL A 114 -1.36 -1.77 2.23
CA VAL A 114 -1.00 -0.91 1.09
C VAL A 114 0.31 -0.23 1.42
N ALA A 115 1.35 -0.47 0.62
CA ALA A 115 2.66 0.13 0.82
C ALA A 115 3.05 1.03 -0.37
N ALA A 116 3.64 2.18 -0.07
CA ALA A 116 4.15 3.11 -1.07
C ALA A 116 5.55 3.60 -0.65
N PRO A 117 6.61 3.26 -1.41
CA PRO A 117 7.94 3.78 -1.17
C PRO A 117 8.04 5.24 -1.56
N THR A 118 8.91 5.96 -0.87
CA THR A 118 9.44 7.24 -1.32
C THR A 118 10.42 6.97 -2.44
N HIS A 119 10.21 7.56 -3.60
CA HIS A 119 11.20 7.49 -4.68
C HIS A 119 12.20 8.64 -4.54
N PRO A 120 13.50 8.35 -4.28
CA PRO A 120 14.52 9.38 -4.17
C PRO A 120 14.57 10.28 -5.41
N GLY A 121 14.73 11.58 -5.18
CA GLY A 121 14.78 12.58 -6.27
C GLY A 121 13.45 12.83 -6.99
N ASN A 122 12.35 12.17 -6.60
CA ASN A 122 11.02 12.36 -7.20
C ASN A 122 10.02 13.01 -6.25
N THR A 123 10.41 13.19 -4.99
CA THR A 123 9.49 13.46 -3.89
C THR A 123 9.49 14.90 -3.42
N GLY A 124 8.34 15.56 -3.54
CA GLY A 124 8.07 16.85 -2.91
C GLY A 124 9.15 17.90 -3.20
N LYS A 125 9.69 18.54 -2.16
CA LYS A 125 10.74 19.56 -2.28
C LYS A 125 12.08 19.03 -2.81
N ASN A 126 12.35 17.73 -2.63
CA ASN A 126 13.61 17.09 -3.02
C ASN A 126 13.57 16.51 -4.45
N ARG A 127 12.58 16.92 -5.25
CA ARG A 127 12.43 16.48 -6.63
C ARG A 127 13.51 17.07 -7.55
N SER A 128 13.93 16.31 -8.55
CA SER A 128 14.87 16.71 -9.59
C SER A 128 14.36 16.24 -10.95
N ALA A 129 14.42 17.11 -11.96
CA ALA A 129 14.07 16.74 -13.33
C ALA A 129 14.93 15.57 -13.84
N ALA A 130 16.21 15.55 -13.49
CA ALA A 130 17.12 14.47 -13.86
C ALA A 130 16.73 13.13 -13.22
N GLU A 131 16.29 13.14 -11.96
CA GLU A 131 15.85 11.92 -11.26
C GLU A 131 14.45 11.45 -11.70
N THR A 132 13.57 12.38 -12.10
CA THR A 132 12.26 12.05 -12.66
C THR A 132 12.35 11.34 -14.01
N MET A 133 13.38 11.62 -14.80
CA MET A 133 13.61 10.88 -16.05
C MET A 133 14.03 9.42 -15.81
N LYS A 134 14.56 9.09 -14.62
CA LYS A 134 15.03 7.74 -14.26
C LYS A 134 13.90 6.83 -13.77
N LEU A 135 12.76 6.82 -14.47
CA LEU A 135 11.59 6.02 -14.11
C LEU A 135 11.90 4.52 -14.00
N TRP A 136 12.92 4.03 -14.72
CA TRP A 136 13.37 2.63 -14.69
C TRP A 136 13.93 2.18 -13.33
N LEU A 137 14.29 3.10 -12.43
CA LEU A 137 14.75 2.75 -11.08
C LEU A 137 13.57 2.47 -10.12
N ARG A 138 12.35 2.87 -10.48
CA ARG A 138 11.18 2.79 -9.57
C ARG A 138 10.67 1.36 -9.32
N PRO A 139 10.68 0.43 -10.30
CA PRO A 139 10.37 -0.97 -10.02
C PRO A 139 11.32 -1.62 -9.01
N ALA A 140 12.62 -1.25 -9.04
CA ALA A 140 13.60 -1.75 -8.07
C ALA A 140 13.30 -1.26 -6.64
N ASP A 141 12.75 -0.05 -6.48
CA ASP A 141 12.28 0.46 -5.18
C ASP A 141 11.09 -0.33 -4.59
N LEU A 142 10.47 -1.21 -5.39
CA LEU A 142 9.33 -2.06 -5.01
C LEU A 142 9.68 -3.55 -4.96
N THR A 143 10.95 -3.90 -5.18
CA THR A 143 11.43 -5.30 -5.22
C THR A 143 12.28 -5.59 -3.99
N ALA A 144 12.16 -6.81 -3.43
CA ALA A 144 12.92 -7.28 -2.26
C ALA A 144 14.06 -8.24 -2.66
#